data_AF-A0A1Y1KUR5-F1
#
_entry.id   AF-A0A1Y1KUR5-F1
#
_cell.length_a   1.000
_cell.length_b   1.000
_cell.length_c   1.000
_cell.angle_alpha   90.00
_cell.angle_beta   90.00
_cell.angle_gamma   90.00
#
_symmetry.space_group_name_H-M   'P 1'
#
loop_
_entity.id
_entity.type
_entity.pdbx_description
1 polymer ?
#
loop_
_entity_poly.entity_id
_entity_poly.type
_entity_poly.pdbx_seq_one_letter_code
_entity_poly.pdbx_strand_id
1 'polypeptide(L)'
;MITVNIYASTYTLKVEAIDLGKFCRLESDSEDLHLDTLEQELHSLHDEEKRLLDELERMKEEESAIVLAIEEQERISQRLTQDEERYWRQYTSHRRDLMATDDEYRSVECQLEYTQSQLEKLKKTNVFNATFHIWHSGHFGTINNFRLGRLPSVPIDWSEINAAWGQTALLLAALARKINLTFDRYKLVPYGNHSYIEVDFNLLPSFKLTKFL
;
A
#
# COMPACT_ATOMS: atom_id res chain seq x y z
N MET A 1 -99.30 79.77 -53.88
CA MET A 1 -97.84 79.70 -53.65
C MET A 1 -97.51 78.62 -52.61
N ILE A 2 -98.00 77.38 -52.77
CA ILE A 2 -97.80 76.30 -51.77
C ILE A 2 -97.48 74.93 -52.42
N THR A 3 -97.71 74.75 -53.72
CA THR A 3 -97.59 73.45 -54.39
C THR A 3 -96.18 72.99 -54.77
N VAL A 4 -95.14 73.83 -54.64
CA VAL A 4 -93.76 73.48 -55.06
C VAL A 4 -92.89 72.95 -53.91
N ASN A 5 -93.27 73.22 -52.65
CA ASN A 5 -92.41 72.91 -51.49
C ASN A 5 -92.64 71.49 -50.92
N ILE A 6 -93.74 70.83 -51.27
CA ILE A 6 -94.07 69.48 -50.77
C ILE A 6 -93.35 68.40 -51.61
N TYR A 7 -93.15 68.65 -52.91
CA TYR A 7 -92.45 67.71 -53.78
C TYR A 7 -90.93 67.71 -53.52
N ALA A 8 -90.29 68.86 -53.26
CA ALA A 8 -88.85 68.91 -52.95
C ALA A 8 -88.50 68.26 -51.59
N SER A 9 -89.38 68.41 -50.59
CA SER A 9 -89.21 67.80 -49.26
C SER A 9 -89.44 66.28 -49.26
N THR A 10 -90.35 65.77 -50.10
CA THR A 10 -90.60 64.32 -50.19
C THR A 10 -89.53 63.56 -50.97
N TYR A 11 -88.85 64.19 -51.94
CA TYR A 11 -87.70 63.57 -52.62
C TYR A 11 -86.43 63.57 -51.75
N THR A 12 -86.16 64.62 -50.98
CA THR A 12 -85.02 64.68 -50.05
C THR A 12 -85.18 63.68 -48.90
N LEU A 13 -86.36 63.59 -48.28
CA LEU A 13 -86.66 62.58 -47.25
C LEU A 13 -86.57 61.13 -47.77
N LYS A 14 -86.93 60.88 -49.04
CA LYS A 14 -86.77 59.54 -49.63
C LYS A 14 -85.31 59.18 -49.90
N VAL A 15 -84.47 60.13 -50.31
CA VAL A 15 -83.04 59.89 -50.54
C VAL A 15 -82.32 59.68 -49.21
N GLU A 16 -82.60 60.49 -48.19
CA GLU A 16 -82.07 60.29 -46.83
C GLU A 16 -82.52 58.97 -46.21
N ALA A 17 -83.78 58.55 -46.40
CA ALA A 17 -84.26 57.25 -45.90
C ALA A 17 -83.62 56.04 -46.61
N ILE A 18 -83.27 56.17 -47.90
CA ILE A 18 -82.54 55.12 -48.64
C ILE A 18 -81.07 55.06 -48.19
N ASP A 19 -80.46 56.20 -47.86
CA ASP A 19 -79.08 56.28 -47.40
C ASP A 19 -78.93 55.76 -45.95
N LEU A 20 -79.85 56.13 -45.05
CA LEU A 20 -79.95 55.55 -43.69
C LEU A 20 -80.23 54.04 -43.73
N GLY A 21 -81.09 53.57 -44.64
CA GLY A 21 -81.39 52.15 -44.80
C GLY A 21 -80.27 51.32 -45.43
N LYS A 22 -79.28 51.96 -46.07
CA LYS A 22 -78.02 51.34 -46.53
C LYS A 22 -76.96 51.38 -45.43
N PHE A 23 -76.88 52.48 -44.68
CA PHE A 23 -75.95 52.63 -43.56
C PHE A 23 -76.25 51.64 -42.42
N CYS A 24 -77.51 51.52 -41.98
CA CYS A 24 -77.88 50.53 -40.97
C CYS A 24 -77.75 49.08 -41.44
N ARG A 25 -77.84 48.80 -42.76
CA ARG A 25 -77.58 47.47 -43.31
C ARG A 25 -76.09 47.15 -43.33
N LEU A 26 -75.24 48.12 -43.68
CA LEU A 26 -73.78 47.98 -43.61
C LEU A 26 -73.28 47.85 -42.16
N GLU A 27 -73.87 48.58 -41.20
CA GLU A 27 -73.57 48.43 -39.77
C GLU A 27 -74.02 47.06 -39.26
N SER A 28 -75.24 46.61 -39.55
CA SER A 28 -75.74 45.29 -39.15
C SER A 28 -74.98 44.14 -39.82
N ASP A 29 -74.65 44.26 -41.11
CA ASP A 29 -73.83 43.27 -41.82
C ASP A 29 -72.37 43.27 -41.30
N SER A 30 -71.87 44.42 -40.80
CA SER A 30 -70.54 44.50 -40.17
C SER A 30 -70.51 43.96 -38.74
N GLU A 31 -71.58 44.16 -37.97
CA GLU A 31 -71.74 43.62 -36.62
C GLU A 31 -71.98 42.10 -36.66
N ASP A 32 -72.79 41.60 -37.60
CA ASP A 32 -72.97 40.17 -37.83
C ASP A 32 -71.67 39.50 -38.31
N LEU A 33 -70.93 40.14 -39.22
CA LEU A 33 -69.62 39.63 -39.66
C LEU A 33 -68.61 39.60 -38.50
N HIS A 34 -68.66 40.58 -37.59
CA HIS A 34 -67.80 40.67 -36.42
C HIS A 34 -68.17 39.65 -35.32
N LEU A 35 -69.47 39.34 -35.18
CA LEU A 35 -69.98 38.31 -34.27
C LEU A 35 -69.59 36.91 -34.76
N ASP A 36 -69.73 36.64 -36.06
CA ASP A 36 -69.29 35.39 -36.69
C ASP A 36 -67.77 35.16 -36.54
N THR A 37 -66.96 36.24 -36.64
CA THR A 37 -65.51 36.12 -36.40
C THR A 37 -65.20 35.80 -34.94
N LEU A 38 -65.93 36.40 -34.00
CA LEU A 38 -65.75 36.18 -32.57
C LEU A 38 -66.18 34.76 -32.16
N GLU A 39 -67.25 34.21 -32.75
CA GLU A 39 -67.68 32.82 -32.54
C GLU A 39 -66.66 31.82 -33.09
N GLN A 40 -66.07 32.11 -34.26
CA GLN A 40 -64.98 31.29 -34.82
C GLN A 40 -63.72 31.33 -33.95
N GLU A 41 -63.36 32.50 -33.43
CA GLU A 41 -62.26 32.65 -32.47
C GLU A 41 -62.53 31.87 -31.18
N LEU A 42 -63.75 31.95 -30.62
CA LEU A 42 -64.15 31.20 -29.43
C LEU A 42 -64.07 29.68 -29.66
N HIS A 43 -64.52 29.20 -30.81
CA HIS A 43 -64.42 27.79 -31.18
C HIS A 43 -62.94 27.36 -31.31
N SER A 44 -62.11 28.18 -31.96
CA SER A 44 -60.69 27.89 -32.12
C SER A 44 -59.94 27.83 -30.78
N LEU A 45 -60.28 28.73 -29.86
CA LEU A 45 -59.74 28.79 -28.51
C LEU A 45 -60.22 27.60 -27.66
N HIS A 46 -61.46 27.18 -27.81
CA HIS A 46 -61.98 26.00 -27.10
C HIS A 46 -61.31 24.70 -27.58
N ASP A 47 -61.07 24.56 -28.88
CA ASP A 47 -60.32 23.43 -29.44
C ASP A 47 -58.84 23.44 -28.99
N GLU A 48 -58.26 24.62 -28.77
CA GLU A 48 -56.90 24.78 -28.25
C GLU A 48 -56.84 24.48 -26.75
N GLU A 49 -57.78 24.99 -25.95
CA GLU A 49 -57.94 24.66 -24.52
C GLU A 49 -58.05 23.14 -24.32
N LYS A 50 -58.88 22.47 -25.12
CA LYS A 50 -59.04 21.01 -25.04
C LYS A 50 -57.76 20.27 -25.37
N ARG A 51 -57.03 20.69 -26.41
CA ARG A 51 -55.72 20.10 -26.77
C ARG A 51 -54.69 20.28 -25.66
N LEU A 52 -54.63 21.46 -25.05
CA LEU A 52 -53.72 21.74 -23.95
C LEU A 52 -54.07 20.94 -22.68
N LEU A 53 -55.36 20.72 -22.42
CA LEU A 53 -55.81 19.87 -21.31
C LEU A 53 -55.40 18.40 -21.51
N ASP A 54 -55.58 17.86 -22.72
CA ASP A 54 -55.16 16.49 -23.04
C ASP A 54 -53.64 16.32 -22.92
N GLU A 55 -52.87 17.31 -23.37
CA GLU A 55 -51.41 17.30 -23.22
C GLU A 55 -50.96 17.40 -21.76
N LEU A 56 -51.66 18.21 -20.96
CA LEU A 56 -51.39 18.36 -19.52
C LEU A 56 -51.74 17.09 -18.74
N GLU A 57 -52.78 16.36 -19.13
CA GLU A 57 -53.11 15.06 -18.55
C GLU A 57 -52.03 14.01 -18.87
N ARG A 58 -51.58 13.94 -20.12
CA ARG A 58 -50.46 13.06 -20.51
C ARG A 58 -49.18 13.38 -19.73
N MET A 59 -48.82 14.66 -19.61
CA MET A 59 -47.62 15.05 -18.84
C MET A 59 -47.73 14.69 -17.36
N LYS A 60 -48.92 14.77 -16.75
CA LYS A 60 -49.13 14.34 -15.35
C LYS A 60 -48.98 12.83 -15.17
N GLU A 61 -49.47 12.04 -16.12
CA GLU A 61 -49.28 10.58 -16.09
C GLU A 61 -47.79 10.24 -16.19
N GLU A 62 -47.07 10.87 -17.11
CA GLU A 62 -45.61 10.73 -17.26
C GLU A 62 -44.87 11.15 -15.99
N GLU A 63 -45.21 12.29 -15.40
CA GLU A 63 -44.63 12.77 -14.14
C GLU A 63 -44.84 11.74 -13.01
N SER A 64 -46.06 11.22 -12.87
CA SER A 64 -46.37 10.21 -11.85
C SER A 64 -45.56 8.92 -12.04
N ALA A 65 -45.38 8.48 -13.29
CA ALA A 65 -44.57 7.31 -13.61
C ALA A 65 -43.08 7.54 -13.30
N ILE A 66 -42.57 8.75 -13.58
CA ILE A 66 -41.19 9.13 -13.28
C ILE A 66 -40.96 9.20 -11.77
N VAL A 67 -41.89 9.76 -11.00
CA VAL A 67 -41.78 9.82 -9.53
C VAL A 67 -41.69 8.42 -8.94
N LEU A 68 -42.55 7.49 -9.37
CA LEU A 68 -42.48 6.09 -8.92
C LEU A 68 -41.15 5.41 -9.28
N ALA A 69 -40.60 5.72 -10.46
CA ALA A 69 -39.30 5.19 -10.88
C ALA A 69 -38.15 5.75 -10.03
N ILE A 70 -38.20 7.03 -9.64
CA ILE A 70 -37.23 7.66 -8.75
C ILE A 70 -37.27 7.01 -7.37
N GLU A 71 -38.45 6.81 -6.80
CA GLU A 71 -38.61 6.19 -5.48
C GLU A 71 -38.02 4.77 -5.42
N GLU A 72 -38.28 3.94 -6.44
CA GLU A 72 -37.68 2.60 -6.50
C GLU A 72 -36.15 2.67 -6.66
N GLN A 73 -35.65 3.60 -7.47
CA GLN A 73 -34.22 3.77 -7.65
C GLN A 73 -33.53 4.25 -6.36
N GLU A 74 -34.15 5.13 -5.60
CA GLU A 74 -33.65 5.57 -4.29
C GLU A 74 -33.61 4.41 -3.30
N ARG A 75 -34.63 3.56 -3.28
CA ARG A 75 -34.66 2.35 -2.44
C ARG A 75 -33.53 1.39 -2.78
N ILE A 76 -33.26 1.19 -4.07
CA ILE A 76 -32.14 0.37 -4.55
C ILE A 76 -30.81 1.00 -4.13
N SER A 77 -30.66 2.32 -4.30
CA SER A 77 -29.45 3.05 -3.92
C SER A 77 -29.14 2.91 -2.44
N GLN A 78 -30.13 3.11 -1.55
CA GLN A 78 -29.96 2.96 -0.11
C GLN A 78 -29.51 1.55 0.28
N ARG A 79 -30.09 0.52 -0.37
CA ARG A 79 -29.69 -0.87 -0.15
C ARG A 79 -28.25 -1.10 -0.58
N LEU A 80 -27.85 -0.59 -1.75
CA LEU A 80 -26.48 -0.71 -2.26
C LEU A 80 -25.48 -0.04 -1.32
N THR A 81 -25.79 1.16 -0.81
CA THR A 81 -24.92 1.85 0.16
C THR A 81 -24.69 1.03 1.43
N GLN A 82 -25.73 0.36 1.95
CA GLN A 82 -25.60 -0.52 3.12
C GLN A 82 -24.70 -1.74 2.83
N ASP A 83 -24.83 -2.32 1.64
CA ASP A 83 -23.98 -3.44 1.23
C ASP A 83 -22.52 -2.99 1.00
N GLU A 84 -22.30 -1.83 0.40
CA GLU A 84 -20.97 -1.21 0.24
C GLU A 84 -20.31 -0.98 1.60
N GLU A 85 -21.03 -0.44 2.59
CA GLU A 85 -20.49 -0.27 3.94
C GLU A 85 -20.10 -1.61 4.57
N ARG A 86 -20.91 -2.66 4.39
CA ARG A 86 -20.59 -4.00 4.89
C ARG A 86 -19.32 -4.53 4.24
N TYR A 87 -19.20 -4.44 2.92
CA TYR A 87 -18.00 -4.88 2.21
C TYR A 87 -16.78 -4.04 2.59
N TRP A 88 -16.95 -2.74 2.79
CA TRP A 88 -15.87 -1.84 3.21
C TRP A 88 -15.31 -2.21 4.58
N ARG A 89 -16.19 -2.57 5.53
CA ARG A 89 -15.78 -3.06 6.86
C ARG A 89 -15.02 -4.38 6.75
N GLN A 90 -15.50 -5.32 5.94
CA GLN A 90 -14.82 -6.61 5.72
C GLN A 90 -13.43 -6.41 5.08
N TYR A 91 -13.36 -5.60 4.02
CA TYR A 91 -12.11 -5.25 3.35
C TYR A 91 -11.12 -4.62 4.33
N THR A 92 -11.58 -3.67 5.14
CA THR A 92 -10.73 -3.00 6.14
C THR A 92 -10.23 -3.98 7.20
N SER A 93 -11.07 -4.93 7.63
CA SER A 93 -10.65 -5.99 8.56
C SER A 93 -9.56 -6.85 7.95
N HIS A 94 -9.78 -7.41 6.75
CA HIS A 94 -8.79 -8.25 6.08
C HIS A 94 -7.49 -7.51 5.79
N ARG A 95 -7.56 -6.23 5.44
CA ARG A 95 -6.37 -5.40 5.25
C ARG A 95 -5.56 -5.24 6.53
N ARG A 96 -6.22 -5.10 7.69
CA ARG A 96 -5.52 -5.05 9.00
C ARG A 96 -4.85 -6.38 9.31
N ASP A 97 -5.55 -7.50 9.09
CA ASP A 97 -5.00 -8.84 9.34
C ASP A 97 -3.76 -9.09 8.46
N LEU A 98 -3.83 -8.66 7.19
CA LEU A 98 -2.70 -8.74 6.26
C LEU A 98 -1.52 -7.89 6.72
N MET A 99 -1.76 -6.66 7.19
CA MET A 99 -0.70 -5.79 7.73
C MET A 99 -0.06 -6.40 8.98
N ALA A 100 -0.85 -6.94 9.91
CA ALA A 100 -0.33 -7.60 11.11
C ALA A 100 0.55 -8.81 10.75
N THR A 101 0.11 -9.61 9.78
CA THR A 101 0.88 -10.77 9.30
C THR A 101 2.18 -10.35 8.61
N ASP A 102 2.17 -9.27 7.83
CA ASP A 102 3.38 -8.73 7.20
C ASP A 102 4.39 -8.23 8.24
N ASP A 103 3.92 -7.53 9.28
CA ASP A 103 4.76 -7.07 10.38
C ASP A 103 5.38 -8.24 11.16
N GLU A 104 4.60 -9.29 11.43
CA GLU A 104 5.10 -10.54 12.04
C GLU A 104 6.14 -11.22 11.15
N TYR A 105 5.86 -11.34 9.85
CA TYR A 105 6.79 -11.92 8.88
C TYR A 105 8.13 -11.19 8.88
N ARG A 106 8.11 -9.85 8.80
CA ARG A 106 9.32 -9.01 8.85
C ARG A 106 10.08 -9.17 10.15
N SER A 107 9.38 -9.30 11.28
CA SER A 107 10.01 -9.54 12.58
C SER A 107 10.79 -10.86 12.59
N VAL A 108 10.17 -11.94 12.08
CA VAL A 108 10.80 -13.26 11.98
C VAL A 108 11.98 -13.25 11.01
N GLU A 109 11.84 -12.57 9.88
CA GLU A 109 12.91 -12.42 8.88
C GLU A 109 14.15 -11.73 9.49
N CYS A 110 13.95 -10.65 10.26
CA CYS A 110 15.03 -9.99 10.96
C CYS A 110 15.73 -10.91 11.99
N GLN A 111 14.96 -11.73 12.72
CA GLN A 111 15.53 -12.72 13.64
C GLN A 111 16.33 -13.79 12.89
N LEU A 112 15.84 -14.23 11.72
CA LEU A 112 16.53 -15.19 10.87
C LEU A 112 17.88 -14.62 10.40
N GLU A 113 17.90 -13.38 9.89
CA GLU A 113 19.15 -12.72 9.49
C GLU A 113 20.14 -12.57 10.65
N TYR A 114 19.65 -12.17 11.82
CA TYR A 114 20.48 -12.06 13.02
C TYR A 114 21.11 -13.41 13.41
N THR A 115 20.29 -14.46 13.49
CA THR A 115 20.76 -15.80 13.87
C THR A 115 21.73 -16.37 12.84
N GLN A 116 21.49 -16.15 11.55
CA GLN A 116 22.43 -16.50 10.47
C GLN A 116 23.76 -15.76 10.62
N SER A 117 23.74 -14.46 10.90
CA SER A 117 24.96 -13.68 11.15
C SER A 117 25.76 -14.21 12.34
N GLN A 118 25.08 -14.58 13.44
CA GLN A 118 25.73 -15.21 14.59
C GLN A 118 26.31 -16.58 14.24
N LEU A 119 25.58 -17.40 13.48
CA LEU A 119 26.06 -18.69 13.02
C LEU A 119 27.33 -18.54 12.15
N GLU A 120 27.36 -17.56 11.24
CA GLU A 120 28.54 -17.29 10.41
C GLU A 120 29.73 -16.81 11.25
N LYS A 121 29.50 -16.01 12.30
CA LYS A 121 30.56 -15.66 13.26
C LYS A 121 31.08 -16.89 14.01
N LEU A 122 30.20 -17.79 14.44
CA LEU A 122 30.57 -19.03 15.12
C LEU A 122 31.33 -19.99 14.19
N LYS A 123 30.95 -20.09 12.91
CA LYS A 123 31.70 -20.87 11.91
C LYS A 123 33.08 -20.29 11.63
N LYS A 124 33.20 -18.97 11.54
CA LYS A 124 34.48 -18.27 11.31
C LYS A 124 35.40 -18.31 12.53
N THR A 125 34.85 -18.41 13.73
CA THR A 125 35.62 -18.55 14.97
C THR A 125 36.12 -19.99 15.12
N ASN A 126 37.21 -20.30 14.43
CA ASN A 126 37.95 -21.51 14.70
C ASN A 126 38.49 -21.42 16.14
N VAL A 127 37.99 -22.29 17.03
CA VAL A 127 38.37 -22.36 18.45
C VAL A 127 39.90 -22.42 18.62
N PHE A 128 40.62 -23.09 17.72
CA PHE A 128 42.09 -23.15 17.76
C PHE A 128 42.74 -21.79 17.52
N ASN A 129 42.23 -20.99 16.59
CA ASN A 129 42.75 -19.65 16.32
C ASN A 129 42.38 -18.67 17.44
N ALA A 130 41.24 -18.88 18.10
CA ALA A 130 40.81 -18.06 19.23
C ALA A 130 41.59 -18.38 20.52
N THR A 131 41.91 -19.66 20.76
CA THR A 131 42.65 -20.11 21.96
C THR A 131 44.16 -19.99 21.79
N PHE A 132 44.70 -20.13 20.58
CA PHE A 132 46.14 -20.04 20.30
C PHE A 132 46.39 -19.05 19.17
N HIS A 133 46.52 -17.77 19.53
CA HIS A 133 46.80 -16.71 18.58
C HIS A 133 48.30 -16.67 18.25
N ILE A 134 48.67 -17.26 17.10
CA ILE A 134 50.04 -17.23 16.60
C ILE A 134 50.22 -16.00 15.70
N TRP A 135 51.14 -15.12 16.07
CA TRP A 135 51.46 -13.91 15.31
C TRP A 135 52.96 -13.65 15.29
N HIS A 136 53.36 -12.46 14.85
CA HIS A 136 54.75 -12.03 14.91
C HIS A 136 54.87 -10.61 15.48
N SER A 137 55.94 -10.35 16.22
CA SER A 137 56.29 -9.03 16.73
C SER A 137 57.75 -8.77 16.38
N GLY A 138 57.97 -7.95 15.34
CA GLY A 138 59.30 -7.69 14.79
C GLY A 138 59.96 -8.98 14.28
N HIS A 139 61.06 -9.39 14.92
CA HIS A 139 61.83 -10.59 14.58
C HIS A 139 61.39 -11.86 15.32
N PHE A 140 60.43 -11.77 16.25
CA PHE A 140 59.97 -12.91 17.04
C PHE A 140 58.61 -13.41 16.60
N GLY A 141 58.41 -14.72 16.58
CA GLY A 141 57.08 -15.32 16.58
C GLY A 141 56.45 -15.19 17.96
N THR A 142 55.15 -14.95 18.03
CA THR A 142 54.39 -14.85 19.28
C THR A 142 53.25 -15.86 19.31
N ILE A 143 52.96 -16.39 20.49
CA ILE A 143 51.77 -17.21 20.75
C ILE A 143 51.06 -16.68 21.99
N ASN A 144 49.78 -16.29 21.87
CA ASN A 144 49.00 -15.65 22.95
C ASN A 144 49.77 -14.51 23.61
N ASN A 145 50.40 -13.66 22.79
CA ASN A 145 51.24 -12.52 23.19
C ASN A 145 52.59 -12.86 23.84
N PHE A 146 52.96 -14.13 24.03
CA PHE A 146 54.29 -14.52 24.51
C PHE A 146 55.28 -14.67 23.35
N ARG A 147 56.49 -14.11 23.49
CA ARG A 147 57.52 -14.15 22.44
C ARG A 147 58.36 -15.42 22.51
N LEU A 148 58.49 -16.09 21.37
CA LEU A 148 59.37 -17.24 21.18
C LEU A 148 60.71 -16.78 20.62
N GLY A 149 61.71 -16.71 21.49
CA GLY A 149 63.09 -16.46 21.12
C GLY A 149 63.73 -15.36 21.95
N ARG A 150 65.01 -15.13 21.69
CA ARG A 150 65.79 -14.06 22.33
C ARG A 150 66.78 -13.50 21.32
N LEU A 151 66.86 -12.18 21.22
CA LEU A 151 67.92 -11.49 20.46
C LEU A 151 68.85 -10.78 21.45
N PRO A 152 70.14 -10.60 21.12
CA PRO A 152 71.05 -9.81 21.95
C PRO A 152 70.58 -8.36 22.20
N SER A 153 69.83 -7.80 21.24
CA SER A 153 69.27 -6.44 21.30
C SER A 153 68.02 -6.31 22.17
N VAL A 154 67.28 -7.40 22.38
CA VAL A 154 66.04 -7.43 23.17
C VAL A 154 66.07 -8.64 24.09
N PRO A 155 66.50 -8.48 25.36
CA PRO A 155 66.45 -9.56 26.32
C PRO A 155 64.99 -9.84 26.69
N ILE A 156 64.59 -11.11 26.55
CA ILE A 156 63.28 -11.63 26.94
C ILE A 156 63.49 -12.58 28.12
N ASP A 157 62.59 -12.54 29.09
CA ASP A 157 62.66 -13.38 30.27
C ASP A 157 62.42 -14.85 29.93
N TRP A 158 63.18 -15.74 30.56
CA TRP A 158 63.02 -17.19 30.39
C TRP A 158 61.62 -17.67 30.77
N SER A 159 60.97 -17.00 31.72
CA SER A 159 59.57 -17.28 32.09
C SER A 159 58.60 -17.04 30.93
N GLU A 160 58.81 -16.01 30.12
CA GLU A 160 58.00 -15.69 28.95
C GLU A 160 58.21 -16.72 27.83
N ILE A 161 59.48 -17.09 27.58
CA ILE A 161 59.84 -18.12 26.59
C ILE A 161 59.24 -19.47 27.00
N ASN A 162 59.36 -19.84 28.27
CA ASN A 162 58.83 -21.09 28.79
C ASN A 162 57.30 -21.11 28.79
N ALA A 163 56.64 -19.99 29.08
CA ALA A 163 55.20 -19.85 28.93
C ALA A 163 54.77 -20.04 27.47
N ALA A 164 55.50 -19.46 26.52
CA ALA A 164 55.26 -19.64 25.09
C ALA A 164 55.41 -21.11 24.65
N TRP A 165 56.45 -21.81 25.12
CA TRP A 165 56.62 -23.25 24.89
C TRP A 165 55.48 -24.08 25.50
N GLY A 166 54.99 -23.68 26.66
CA GLY A 166 53.83 -24.30 27.28
C GLY A 166 52.56 -24.17 26.46
N GLN A 167 52.30 -22.98 25.91
CA GLN A 167 51.19 -22.75 24.99
C GLN A 167 51.34 -23.59 23.71
N THR A 168 52.55 -23.67 23.15
CA THR A 168 52.84 -24.49 21.97
C THR A 168 52.64 -25.99 22.22
N ALA A 169 53.09 -26.49 23.38
CA ALA A 169 52.87 -27.87 23.81
C ALA A 169 51.38 -28.18 23.97
N LEU A 170 50.62 -27.26 24.60
CA LEU A 170 49.17 -27.43 24.75
C LEU A 170 48.44 -27.42 23.40
N LEU A 171 48.85 -26.55 22.46
CA LEU A 171 48.31 -26.51 21.10
C LEU A 171 48.56 -27.84 20.37
N LEU A 172 49.79 -28.35 20.39
CA LEU A 172 50.14 -29.61 19.74
C LEU A 172 49.38 -30.80 20.36
N ALA A 173 49.25 -30.85 21.68
CA ALA A 173 48.44 -31.86 22.37
C ALA A 173 46.96 -31.78 22.00
N ALA A 174 46.40 -30.56 21.85
CA ALA A 174 45.02 -30.36 21.43
C ALA A 174 44.79 -30.76 19.96
N LEU A 175 45.74 -30.45 19.07
CA LEU A 175 45.69 -30.87 17.66
C LEU A 175 45.79 -32.38 17.52
N ALA A 176 46.74 -33.03 18.20
CA ALA A 176 46.90 -34.47 18.19
C ALA A 176 45.63 -35.20 18.65
N ARG A 177 44.99 -34.72 19.72
CA ARG A 177 43.67 -35.23 20.17
C ARG A 177 42.58 -35.02 19.12
N LYS A 178 42.53 -33.89 18.43
CA LYS A 178 41.51 -33.61 17.41
C LYS A 178 41.61 -34.56 16.21
N ILE A 179 42.82 -34.89 15.78
CA ILE A 179 43.08 -35.80 14.65
C ILE A 179 43.21 -37.27 15.07
N ASN A 180 43.01 -37.58 16.36
CA ASN A 180 43.24 -38.90 16.96
C ASN A 180 44.64 -39.49 16.65
N LEU A 181 45.67 -38.64 16.64
CA LEU A 181 47.06 -39.06 16.47
C LEU A 181 47.67 -39.38 17.84
N THR A 182 48.20 -40.59 17.97
CA THR A 182 49.03 -40.99 19.11
C THR A 182 50.50 -40.85 18.73
N PHE A 183 51.29 -40.25 19.62
CA PHE A 183 52.73 -40.17 19.45
C PHE A 183 53.39 -41.44 20.01
N ASP A 184 54.21 -42.14 19.22
CA ASP A 184 54.77 -43.43 19.63
C ASP A 184 56.01 -43.33 20.55
N ARG A 185 56.86 -42.31 20.33
CA ARG A 185 58.15 -42.18 21.04
C ARG A 185 58.18 -41.07 22.07
N TYR A 186 57.21 -40.16 22.00
CA TYR A 186 57.21 -38.90 22.73
C TYR A 186 55.83 -38.69 23.33
N LYS A 187 55.74 -38.50 24.63
CA LYS A 187 54.49 -38.14 25.30
C LYS A 187 54.57 -36.68 25.74
N LEU A 188 53.69 -35.87 25.18
CA LEU A 188 53.63 -34.45 25.46
C LEU A 188 52.81 -34.19 26.73
N VAL A 189 53.42 -33.54 27.72
CA VAL A 189 52.75 -33.19 28.99
C VAL A 189 52.70 -31.65 29.10
N PRO A 190 51.59 -31.01 28.70
CA PRO A 190 51.43 -29.58 28.87
C PRO A 190 51.21 -29.25 30.36
N TYR A 191 52.12 -28.46 30.93
CA TYR A 191 52.11 -28.05 32.34
C TYR A 191 52.46 -26.56 32.47
N GLY A 192 51.72 -25.72 31.74
CA GLY A 192 51.94 -24.27 31.72
C GLY A 192 53.39 -23.91 31.36
N ASN A 193 54.00 -23.02 32.13
CA ASN A 193 55.39 -22.58 31.95
C ASN A 193 56.47 -23.63 32.30
N HIS A 194 56.09 -24.83 32.74
CA HIS A 194 57.03 -25.93 32.96
C HIS A 194 56.55 -27.18 32.22
N SER A 195 56.00 -27.00 31.01
CA SER A 195 55.63 -28.12 30.14
C SER A 195 56.85 -29.00 29.86
N TYR A 196 56.67 -30.26 29.49
CA TYR A 196 57.80 -31.12 29.15
C TYR A 196 57.37 -32.27 28.24
N ILE A 197 58.37 -32.96 27.68
CA ILE A 197 58.18 -34.14 26.83
C ILE A 197 58.82 -35.32 27.53
N GLU A 198 58.02 -36.36 27.78
CA GLU A 198 58.51 -37.66 28.21
C GLU A 198 58.91 -38.47 26.97
N VAL A 199 60.06 -39.13 27.02
CA VAL A 199 60.50 -40.03 25.95
C VAL A 199 60.39 -41.45 26.47
N ASP A 200 59.69 -42.32 25.74
CA ASP A 200 59.61 -43.73 26.11
C ASP A 200 60.94 -44.41 25.79
N PHE A 201 61.75 -44.62 26.82
CA PHE A 201 63.11 -45.19 26.73
C PHE A 201 63.15 -46.67 26.35
N ASN A 202 62.02 -47.36 26.29
CA ASN A 202 61.96 -48.77 25.90
C ASN A 202 62.32 -49.00 24.41
N LEU A 203 62.52 -47.93 23.62
CA LEU A 203 62.93 -47.99 22.21
C LEU A 203 64.31 -47.36 21.89
N LEU A 204 65.02 -46.77 22.86
CA LEU A 204 66.37 -46.19 22.64
C LEU A 204 67.30 -46.43 23.85
N PRO A 205 68.27 -47.36 23.76
CA PRO A 205 69.30 -47.55 24.79
C PRO A 205 70.48 -46.63 24.48
N SER A 206 70.34 -45.32 24.70
CA SER A 206 71.45 -44.38 24.91
C SER A 206 70.91 -42.96 24.97
N PHE A 207 71.53 -42.15 25.84
CA PHE A 207 71.23 -40.75 26.14
C PHE A 207 70.18 -40.51 27.23
N LYS A 208 70.70 -40.28 28.45
CA LYS A 208 69.98 -39.62 29.54
C LYS A 208 69.36 -38.33 29.02
N LEU A 209 68.04 -38.19 29.12
CA LEU A 209 67.40 -36.88 28.93
C LEU A 209 67.83 -35.94 30.05
N THR A 210 68.61 -34.93 29.68
CA THR A 210 68.59 -33.64 30.36
C THR A 210 67.16 -33.13 30.32
N LYS A 211 66.58 -32.82 31.48
CA LYS A 211 65.39 -31.98 31.56
C LYS A 211 65.68 -30.70 30.76
N PHE A 212 65.10 -30.57 29.58
CA PHE A 212 65.00 -29.30 28.88
C PHE A 212 63.60 -28.77 29.16
N LEU A 213 63.50 -27.98 30.23
CA LEU A 213 62.71 -26.76 30.37
C LEU A 213 63.04 -26.08 31.71
#